data_AF-A0A6G1LKM9-F1
#
_entry.id   AF-A0A6G1LKM9-F1
#
_cell.length_a   1.000
_cell.length_b   1.000
_cell.length_c   1.000
_cell.angle_alpha   90.00
_cell.angle_beta   90.00
_cell.angle_gamma   90.00
#
_symmetry.space_group_name_H-M   'P 1'
#
loop_
_entity.id
_entity.type
_entity.pdbx_description
1 polymer ?
#
loop_
_entity_poly.entity_id
_entity_poly.type
_entity_poly.pdbx_seq_one_letter_code
_entity_poly.pdbx_strand_id
1 'polypeptide(L)'
;MLYELIGVCRPNRSLREIKEIIRTTGSIILNSQGVVRGITNWGTFLLPKPARKQGATYTQGHYFILRFDSSAKTQHAVRRTLGLDPRMIRFSLCKLGSTLEEVKGVPGKVEWGGILQGNGL
;
A
#
# COMPACT_ATOMS: atom_id res chain seq x y z
N MET A 1 -0.53 12.36 -10.12
CA MET A 1 0.78 11.94 -9.57
C MET A 1 0.66 10.49 -9.20
N LEU A 2 1.72 9.71 -9.44
CA LEU A 2 1.75 8.30 -9.09
C LEU A 2 2.22 8.13 -7.64
N TYR A 3 1.42 7.41 -6.86
CA TYR A 3 1.73 7.06 -5.48
C TYR A 3 1.78 5.55 -5.29
N GLU A 4 2.62 5.15 -4.35
CA GLU A 4 2.67 3.80 -3.82
C GLU A 4 2.40 3.81 -2.33
N LEU A 5 1.48 2.97 -1.90
CA LEU A 5 1.16 2.69 -0.52
C LEU A 5 1.66 1.29 -0.17
N ILE A 6 2.53 1.21 0.85
CA ILE A 6 2.89 -0.06 1.49
C ILE A 6 2.15 -0.10 2.82
N GLY A 7 1.21 -1.02 2.96
CA GLY A 7 0.41 -1.21 4.16
C GLY A 7 0.79 -2.47 4.92
N VAL A 8 0.81 -2.39 6.25
CA VAL A 8 1.07 -3.51 7.14
C VAL A 8 -0.10 -3.69 8.10
N CYS A 9 -0.88 -4.74 7.86
CA CYS A 9 -2.04 -5.12 8.68
C CYS A 9 -1.63 -6.08 9.80
N ARG A 10 -2.49 -6.23 10.80
CA ARG A 10 -2.33 -7.24 11.85
C ARG A 10 -2.23 -8.67 11.25
N PRO A 11 -1.32 -9.51 11.77
CA PRO A 11 -1.19 -10.89 11.32
C PRO A 11 -2.38 -11.74 11.82
N ASN A 12 -2.60 -12.91 11.20
CA ASN A 12 -3.52 -13.96 11.65
C ASN A 12 -5.02 -13.60 11.68
N ARG A 13 -5.44 -12.61 10.89
CA ARG A 13 -6.87 -12.32 10.61
C ARG A 13 -7.26 -12.78 9.22
N SER A 14 -8.56 -12.99 8.99
CA SER A 14 -9.08 -13.42 7.70
C SER A 14 -8.72 -12.43 6.59
N LEU A 15 -8.49 -12.93 5.37
CA LEU A 15 -8.30 -12.11 4.16
C LEU A 15 -9.42 -11.07 3.94
N ARG A 16 -10.56 -11.23 4.62
CA ARG A 16 -11.69 -10.29 4.61
C ARG A 16 -11.30 -8.90 5.12
N GLU A 17 -10.56 -8.82 6.23
CA GLU A 17 -10.19 -7.52 6.82
C GLU A 17 -9.28 -6.72 5.90
N ILE A 18 -8.31 -7.40 5.28
CA ILE A 18 -7.40 -6.80 4.31
C ILE A 18 -8.18 -6.33 3.07
N LYS A 19 -9.09 -7.17 2.55
CA LYS A 19 -9.97 -6.80 1.44
C LYS A 19 -10.86 -5.60 1.77
N GLU A 20 -11.35 -5.47 3.00
CA GLU A 20 -12.11 -4.30 3.45
C GLU A 20 -11.26 -3.03 3.45
N ILE A 21 -10.03 -3.08 4.00
CA ILE A 21 -9.11 -1.94 4.02
C ILE A 21 -8.78 -1.49 2.59
N ILE A 22 -8.46 -2.44 1.72
CA ILE A 22 -8.18 -2.19 0.30
C ILE A 22 -9.42 -1.62 -0.40
N ARG A 23 -10.60 -2.18 -0.15
CA ARG A 23 -11.86 -1.68 -0.72
C ARG A 23 -12.12 -0.24 -0.29
N THR A 24 -12.04 0.07 1.00
CA THR A 24 -12.22 1.44 1.52
C THR A 24 -11.24 2.42 0.89
N THR A 25 -9.96 2.03 0.81
CA THR A 25 -8.91 2.87 0.22
C THR A 25 -9.13 3.07 -1.28
N GLY A 26 -9.45 2.00 -2.01
CA GLY A 26 -9.78 2.03 -3.43
C GLY A 26 -11.00 2.90 -3.72
N SER A 27 -12.06 2.80 -2.92
CA SER A 27 -13.24 3.66 -3.04
C SER A 27 -12.89 5.14 -2.88
N ILE A 28 -12.04 5.52 -1.92
CA ILE A 28 -11.60 6.91 -1.76
C ILE A 28 -10.89 7.43 -3.02
N ILE A 29 -10.01 6.60 -3.60
CA ILE A 29 -9.26 6.94 -4.81
C ILE A 29 -10.21 7.11 -5.99
N LEU A 30 -11.05 6.11 -6.26
CA LEU A 30 -11.97 6.08 -7.39
C LEU A 30 -13.02 7.20 -7.30
N ASN A 31 -13.60 7.44 -6.13
CA ASN A 31 -14.59 8.50 -5.92
C ASN A 31 -13.98 9.90 -6.07
N SER A 32 -12.66 10.03 -5.92
CA SER A 32 -11.93 11.29 -6.13
C SER A 32 -11.34 11.42 -7.53
N GLN A 33 -11.85 10.66 -8.51
CA GLN A 33 -11.36 10.63 -9.90
C GLN A 33 -9.88 10.18 -10.02
N GLY A 34 -9.39 9.43 -9.04
CA GLY A 34 -8.09 8.75 -9.12
C GLY A 34 -8.22 7.38 -9.79
N VAL A 35 -7.09 6.81 -10.18
CA VAL A 35 -7.00 5.51 -10.86
C VAL A 35 -6.17 4.56 -9.99
N VAL A 36 -6.69 3.37 -9.72
CA VAL A 36 -5.92 2.29 -9.08
C VAL A 36 -5.21 1.50 -10.18
N ARG A 37 -3.87 1.51 -10.16
CA ARG A 37 -3.07 0.76 -11.14
C ARG A 37 -2.96 -0.72 -10.80
N GLY A 38 -2.89 -1.04 -9.52
CA GLY A 38 -2.76 -2.42 -9.08
C GLY A 38 -2.67 -2.56 -7.58
N ILE A 39 -2.99 -3.78 -7.15
CA ILE A 39 -2.94 -4.23 -5.77
C ILE A 39 -2.08 -5.48 -5.77
N THR A 40 -1.05 -5.51 -4.91
CA THR A 40 -0.21 -6.69 -4.77
C THR A 40 -0.21 -7.16 -3.33
N ASN A 41 -0.59 -8.43 -3.13
CA ASN A 41 -0.50 -9.09 -1.85
C ASN A 41 0.91 -9.67 -1.69
N TRP A 42 1.65 -9.23 -0.67
CA TRP A 42 2.96 -9.79 -0.35
C TRP A 42 2.87 -10.94 0.66
N GLY A 43 1.85 -10.94 1.52
CA GLY A 43 1.69 -11.97 2.56
C GLY A 43 2.21 -11.55 3.92
N THR A 44 2.34 -12.51 4.83
CA THR A 44 2.72 -12.25 6.23
C THR A 44 4.22 -12.41 6.42
N PHE A 45 4.89 -11.37 6.91
CA PHE A 45 6.33 -11.38 7.21
C PHE A 45 6.61 -10.83 8.60
N LEU A 46 7.84 -11.03 9.06
CA LEU A 46 8.36 -10.38 10.26
C LEU A 46 8.46 -8.86 10.06
N LEU A 47 8.08 -8.13 11.10
CA LEU A 47 8.31 -6.69 11.16
C LEU A 47 9.81 -6.44 11.42
N PRO A 48 10.40 -5.35 10.88
CA PRO A 48 11.79 -4.99 11.17
C PRO A 48 12.09 -4.82 12.68
N LYS A 49 11.06 -4.38 13.43
CA LYS A 49 11.07 -4.25 14.89
C LYS A 49 9.67 -4.54 15.42
N PRO A 50 9.52 -5.19 16.60
CA PRO A 50 8.23 -5.34 17.24
C PRO A 50 7.49 -4.01 17.39
N ALA A 51 6.22 -3.97 17.02
CA ALA A 51 5.39 -2.77 17.05
C ALA A 51 4.24 -2.93 18.05
N ARG A 52 4.09 -1.96 18.96
CA ARG A 52 2.96 -1.92 19.88
C ARG A 52 1.83 -1.08 19.29
N LYS A 53 0.63 -1.65 19.18
CA LYS A 53 -0.58 -0.96 18.68
C LYS A 53 -1.81 -1.47 19.44
N GLN A 54 -2.59 -0.55 19.99
CA GLN A 54 -3.81 -0.85 20.77
C GLN A 54 -3.60 -1.93 21.85
N GLY A 55 -2.55 -1.77 22.66
CA GLY A 55 -2.27 -2.69 23.77
C GLY A 55 -1.62 -4.02 23.39
N ALA A 56 -1.58 -4.40 22.12
CA ALA A 56 -0.92 -5.61 21.65
C ALA A 56 0.46 -5.31 21.02
N THR A 57 1.38 -6.25 21.17
CA THR A 57 2.69 -6.23 20.51
C THR A 57 2.68 -7.20 19.33
N TYR A 58 3.01 -6.69 18.14
CA TYR A 58 3.08 -7.46 16.92
C TYR A 58 4.55 -7.65 16.53
N THR A 59 4.92 -8.88 16.19
CA THR A 59 6.24 -9.24 15.63
C THR A 59 6.18 -9.54 14.14
N GLN A 60 4.98 -9.82 13.63
CA GLN A 60 4.67 -10.08 12.23
C GLN A 60 3.54 -9.17 11.76
N GLY A 61 3.42 -8.98 10.45
CA GLY A 61 2.32 -8.25 9.83
C GLY A 61 2.08 -8.73 8.41
N HIS A 62 0.85 -8.51 7.93
CA HIS A 62 0.48 -8.82 6.55
C HIS A 62 0.72 -7.61 5.66
N TYR A 63 1.60 -7.77 4.68
CA TYR A 63 2.04 -6.73 3.77
C TYR A 63 1.20 -6.72 2.49
N PHE A 64 0.78 -5.53 2.09
CA PHE A 64 0.18 -5.31 0.79
C PHE A 64 0.68 -4.01 0.19
N ILE A 65 0.66 -3.96 -1.13
CA ILE A 65 0.99 -2.77 -1.91
C ILE A 65 -0.24 -2.35 -2.70
N LEU A 66 -0.49 -1.04 -2.71
CA LEU A 66 -1.48 -0.40 -3.55
C LEU A 66 -0.78 0.71 -4.34
N ARG A 67 -0.85 0.65 -5.66
CA ARG A 67 -0.28 1.66 -6.55
C ARG A 67 -1.42 2.38 -7.27
N PHE A 68 -1.41 3.71 -7.23
CA PHE A 68 -2.52 4.51 -7.74
C PHE A 68 -2.07 5.89 -8.20
N ASP A 69 -2.76 6.44 -9.20
CA ASP A 69 -2.67 7.83 -9.57
C ASP A 69 -3.77 8.64 -8.90
N SER A 70 -3.40 9.74 -8.27
CA SER A 70 -4.38 10.68 -7.74
C SER A 70 -3.82 12.09 -7.62
N SER A 71 -4.69 13.00 -7.16
CA SER A 71 -4.28 14.29 -6.61
C SER A 71 -3.59 14.12 -5.25
N ALA A 72 -2.83 15.14 -4.83
CA ALA A 72 -2.25 15.18 -3.48
C ALA A 72 -3.32 15.21 -2.38
N LYS A 73 -4.46 15.89 -2.64
CA LYS A 73 -5.59 15.94 -1.71
C LYS A 73 -6.16 14.55 -1.44
N THR A 74 -6.33 13.73 -2.48
CA THR A 74 -6.80 12.34 -2.37
C THR A 74 -5.79 11.48 -1.62
N GLN A 75 -4.50 11.63 -1.91
CA GLN A 75 -3.43 10.93 -1.19
C GLN A 75 -3.48 11.23 0.32
N HIS A 76 -3.68 12.50 0.69
CA HIS A 76 -3.83 12.89 2.09
C HIS A 76 -5.09 12.29 2.73
N ALA A 77 -6.20 12.18 1.99
CA ALA A 77 -7.41 11.51 2.47
C ALA A 77 -7.15 10.03 2.76
N VAL A 78 -6.51 9.32 1.82
CA VAL A 78 -6.08 7.92 2.01
C VAL A 78 -5.19 7.77 3.24
N ARG A 79 -4.18 8.62 3.39
CA ARG A 79 -3.29 8.64 4.57
C ARG A 79 -4.05 8.81 5.87
N ARG A 80 -5.02 9.73 5.91
CA ARG A 80 -5.85 9.97 7.11
C ARG A 80 -6.71 8.75 7.44
N THR A 81 -7.40 8.19 6.45
CA THR A 81 -8.27 7.03 6.64
C THR A 81 -7.49 5.82 7.17
N LEU A 82 -6.33 5.51 6.58
CA LEU A 82 -5.48 4.40 7.04
C LEU A 82 -4.86 4.64 8.42
N GLY A 83 -4.57 5.90 8.77
CA GLY A 83 -4.09 6.27 10.10
C GLY A 83 -5.10 6.05 11.22
N LEU A 84 -6.39 6.15 10.90
CA LEU A 84 -7.50 5.92 11.82
C LEU A 84 -7.89 4.44 11.92
N ASP A 85 -7.53 3.63 10.93
CA ASP A 85 -7.89 2.21 10.94
C ASP A 85 -7.09 1.45 12.03
N PRO A 86 -7.76 0.86 13.03
CA PRO A 86 -7.09 0.19 14.13
C PRO A 86 -6.36 -1.09 13.68
N ARG A 87 -6.79 -1.70 12.57
CA ARG A 87 -6.27 -2.96 12.01
C ARG A 87 -4.94 -2.74 11.28
N MET A 88 -4.58 -1.48 11.01
CA MET A 88 -3.28 -1.11 10.47
C MET A 88 -2.23 -1.01 11.58
N ILE A 89 -1.16 -1.79 11.45
CA ILE A 89 0.02 -1.68 12.32
C ILE A 89 0.82 -0.45 11.89
N ARG A 90 1.21 -0.40 10.60
CA ARG A 90 2.02 0.66 9.98
C ARG A 90 1.64 0.79 8.51
N PHE A 91 1.92 1.94 7.94
CA PHE A 91 1.89 2.12 6.50
C PHE A 91 2.87 3.23 6.10
N SER A 92 3.29 3.21 4.85
CA SER A 92 4.07 4.28 4.23
C SER A 92 3.46 4.61 2.87
N LEU A 93 3.48 5.89 2.51
CA LEU A 93 3.04 6.39 1.21
C LEU A 93 4.19 7.16 0.56
N CYS A 94 4.58 6.74 -0.63
CA CYS A 94 5.68 7.31 -1.40
C CYS A 94 5.13 7.87 -2.71
N LYS A 95 5.59 9.05 -3.12
CA LYS A 95 5.36 9.58 -4.47
C LYS A 95 6.40 8.95 -5.40
N LEU A 96 5.97 8.25 -6.43
CA LEU A 96 6.85 7.62 -7.42
C LEU A 96 7.15 8.54 -8.60
N GLY A 97 6.24 9.46 -8.94
CA GLY A 97 6.44 10.39 -10.04
C GLY A 97 5.31 11.40 -10.19
N SER A 98 5.59 12.46 -10.94
CA SER A 98 4.68 13.59 -11.22
C SER A 98 4.26 13.62 -12.68
N THR A 99 5.21 13.43 -13.58
CA THR A 99 5.01 13.55 -15.02
C THR A 99 4.74 12.19 -15.66
N LEU A 100 4.20 12.19 -16.88
CA LEU A 100 3.90 10.95 -17.60
C LEU A 100 5.19 10.19 -17.93
N GLU A 101 6.24 10.91 -18.28
CA GLU A 101 7.55 10.40 -18.66
C GLU A 101 8.19 9.62 -17.52
N GLU A 102 8.05 10.11 -16.28
CA GLU A 102 8.54 9.45 -15.06
C GLU A 102 7.77 8.17 -14.74
N VAL A 103 6.45 8.15 -14.99
CA VAL A 103 5.56 7.10 -14.47
C VAL A 103 5.20 6.00 -15.48
N LYS A 104 5.51 6.18 -16.78
CA LYS A 104 5.12 5.24 -17.86
C LYS A 104 5.70 3.84 -17.68
N GLY A 105 6.92 3.73 -17.15
CA GLY A 105 7.63 2.47 -16.97
C GLY A 105 7.29 1.74 -15.67
N VAL A 106 6.45 2.34 -14.82
CA VAL A 106 6.17 1.80 -13.49
C VAL A 106 4.96 0.84 -13.58
N PRO A 107 5.15 -0.49 -13.37
CA PRO A 107 4.10 -1.48 -13.56
C PRO A 107 2.95 -1.33 -12.55
N GLY A 108 1.82 -2.00 -12.75
CA GLY A 108 0.74 -2.03 -11.74
C GLY A 108 1.01 -3.01 -10.58
N LYS A 109 1.75 -4.08 -10.88
CA LYS A 109 2.09 -5.17 -9.95
C LYS A 109 3.50 -4.97 -9.39
N VAL A 110 3.68 -5.24 -8.10
CA VAL A 110 4.98 -5.13 -7.42
C VAL A 110 5.35 -6.48 -6.84
N GLU A 111 6.21 -7.23 -7.53
CA GLU A 111 6.66 -8.53 -7.03
C GLU A 111 7.74 -8.36 -5.96
N TRP A 112 7.59 -9.12 -4.88
CA TRP A 112 8.62 -9.19 -3.84
C TRP A 112 9.86 -9.89 -4.42
N GLY A 113 11.00 -9.18 -4.44
CA GLY A 113 12.26 -9.67 -5.02
C GLY A 113 12.50 -9.33 -6.50
N GLY A 114 11.60 -8.58 -7.15
CA GLY A 114 11.67 -8.27 -8.58
C GLY A 114 12.46 -7.02 -8.94
N ILE A 115 13.79 -7.05 -8.80
CA ILE A 115 14.71 -6.26 -9.64
C ILE A 115 15.82 -7.21 -10.10
N LEU A 116 15.56 -8.08 -11.08
CA LEU A 116 16.59 -8.83 -11.82
C LEU A 116 16.16 -9.21 -13.25
N GLN A 117 15.33 -8.41 -13.93
CA GLN A 117 15.21 -8.54 -15.40
C GLN A 117 15.09 -7.17 -16.05
N GLY A 118 16.26 -6.63 -16.41
CA GLY A 118 16.45 -5.39 -17.14
C GLY A 118 17.90 -5.27 -17.59
N ASN A 119 18.26 -6.08 -18.60
CA ASN A 119 19.41 -6.04 -19.51
C ASN A 119 20.70 -5.28 -19.11
N GLY A 120 21.81 -6.02 -19.05
CA GLY A 120 23.15 -5.45 -19.15
C GLY A 120 24.29 -6.43 -18.84
N LEU A 121 24.43 -7.48 -19.65
CA LEU A 121 25.66 -7.98 -20.31
C LEU A 121 25.29 -9.18 -21.18
#